data_AF-A0A960EI49-F1
#
_entry.id   AF-A0A960EI49-F1
#
_cell.length_a   1.000
_cell.length_b   1.000
_cell.length_c   1.000
_cell.angle_alpha   90.00
_cell.angle_beta   90.00
_cell.angle_gamma   90.00
#
_symmetry.space_group_name_H-M   'P 1'
#
loop_
_entity.id
_entity.type
_entity.pdbx_description
1 polymer ?
#
loop_
_entity_poly.entity_id
_entity_poly.type
_entity_poly.pdbx_seq_one_letter_code
_entity_poly.pdbx_strand_id
1 'polypeptide(L)' 'MTDILVLGLVSAAIYAVAASGLVVTYTTSGIFNFAHGAVAMVCAFVYWQLSSPDAWGLPVPLAL' A
#
# COMPACT_ATOMS: atom_id res chain seq x y z
N MET A 1 -12.14 -3.19 22.30
CA MET A 1 -10.74 -2.85 22.69
C MET A 1 -9.73 -3.60 21.84
N THR A 2 -9.97 -4.88 21.53
CA THR A 2 -9.12 -5.71 20.66
C THR A 2 -9.10 -5.25 19.20
N ASP A 3 -10.21 -4.72 18.66
CA ASP A 3 -10.31 -4.34 17.24
C ASP A 3 -9.32 -3.22 16.86
N ILE A 4 -9.17 -2.24 17.74
CA ILE A 4 -8.24 -1.12 17.58
C ILE A 4 -6.79 -1.61 17.57
N LEU A 5 -6.49 -2.62 18.40
CA LEU A 5 -5.17 -3.23 18.49
C LEU A 5 -4.84 -3.99 17.20
N VAL A 6 -5.79 -4.80 16.71
CA VAL A 6 -5.63 -5.55 15.46
C VAL A 6 -5.46 -4.61 14.26
N LEU A 7 -6.33 -3.62 14.12
CA LEU A 7 -6.24 -2.63 13.04
C LEU A 7 -4.94 -1.81 13.11
N GLY A 8 -4.54 -1.40 14.31
CA GLY A 8 -3.28 -0.69 14.54
C GLY A 8 -2.06 -1.54 14.17
N LEU A 9 -2.05 -2.82 14.57
CA LEU A 9 -0.96 -3.74 14.27
C LEU A 9 -0.84 -4.01 12.77
N VAL A 10 -1.95 -4.27 12.09
CA VAL A 10 -1.97 -4.50 10.63
C VAL A 10 -1.45 -3.27 9.88
N SER A 11 -1.94 -2.08 10.24
CA SER A 11 -1.50 -0.83 9.62
C SER A 11 -0.01 -0.57 9.84
N ALA A 12 0.48 -0.75 11.08
CA ALA A 12 1.90 -0.61 11.40
C ALA A 12 2.79 -1.63 10.65
N ALA A 13 2.34 -2.87 10.50
CA ALA A 13 3.06 -3.90 9.76
C ALA A 13 3.24 -3.53 8.27
N ILE A 14 2.20 -3.00 7.64
CA ILE A 14 2.26 -2.55 6.24
C ILE A 14 3.31 -1.43 6.07
N TYR A 15 3.28 -0.41 6.94
CA TYR A 15 4.25 0.68 6.89
C TYR A 15 5.68 0.22 7.20
N ALA A 16 5.86 -0.72 8.14
CA ALA A 16 7.17 -1.29 8.45
C ALA A 16 7.77 -2.04 7.26
N VAL A 17 6.96 -2.85 6.56
CA VAL A 17 7.40 -3.56 5.35
C VAL A 17 7.75 -2.57 4.24
N ALA A 18 6.90 -1.58 3.96
CA ALA A 18 7.17 -0.56 2.95
C ALA A 18 8.47 0.22 3.24
N ALA A 19 8.66 0.65 4.49
CA ALA A 19 9.86 1.35 4.92
C ALA A 19 11.11 0.46 4.80
N SER A 20 11.03 -0.82 5.17
CA SER A 20 12.16 -1.75 5.04
C SER A 20 12.59 -1.95 3.58
N GLY A 21 11.64 -1.99 2.64
CA GLY A 21 11.92 -2.07 1.20
C GLY A 21 12.62 -0.82 0.65
N LEU A 22 12.21 0.36 1.10
CA LEU A 22 12.89 1.62 0.78
C LEU A 22 14.31 1.67 1.36
N VAL A 23 14.50 1.24 2.60
CA VAL A 23 15.80 1.26 3.26
C VAL A 23 16.77 0.24 2.65
N VAL A 24 16.33 -0.99 2.36
CA VAL A 24 17.22 -2.01 1.79
C VAL A 24 17.70 -1.62 0.38
N THR A 25 16.82 -1.02 -0.42
CA THR A 25 17.19 -0.54 -1.76
C THR A 25 18.13 0.67 -1.70
N TYR A 26 17.88 1.60 -0.77
CA TYR A 26 18.77 2.74 -0.55
C TYR A 26 20.15 2.31 -0.06
N THR A 27 20.21 1.43 0.94
CA THR A 27 21.49 0.96 1.52
C THR A 27 22.34 0.17 0.51
N THR A 28 21.72 -0.51 -0.44
CA THR A 28 22.45 -1.26 -1.48
C THR A 28 22.93 -0.37 -2.63
N SER A 29 22.10 0.58 -3.08
CA SER A 29 22.38 1.39 -4.28
C SER A 29 22.96 2.78 -4.01
N GLY A 30 22.75 3.33 -2.81
CA GLY A 30 23.03 4.72 -2.48
C GLY A 30 22.05 5.74 -3.11
N ILE A 31 21.01 5.28 -3.81
CA ILE A 31 20.06 6.13 -4.54
C ILE A 31 18.66 5.96 -3.95
N PHE A 32 17.97 7.08 -3.70
CA PHE A 32 16.60 7.05 -3.19
C PHE A 32 15.60 6.68 -4.29
N ASN A 33 14.78 5.65 -4.04
CA ASN A 33 13.85 5.13 -5.02
C ASN A 33 12.48 5.82 -4.97
N PHE A 34 12.31 6.88 -5.78
CA PHE A 34 11.00 7.54 -5.96
C PHE A 34 9.96 6.67 -6.67
N ALA A 35 10.38 5.67 -7.46
CA ALA A 35 9.46 4.77 -8.14
C ALA A 35 8.63 3.93 -7.14
N HIS A 36 9.14 3.70 -5.92
CA HIS A 36 8.37 3.04 -4.86
C HIS A 36 7.06 3.77 -4.55
N GLY A 37 7.09 5.11 -4.52
CA GLY A 37 5.89 5.93 -4.36
C GLY A 37 4.98 5.92 -5.60
N ALA A 38 5.57 5.91 -6.80
CA ALA A 38 4.80 5.81 -8.04
C ALA A 38 4.02 4.48 -8.13
N VAL A 39 4.64 3.36 -7.72
CA VAL A 39 3.97 2.06 -7.66
C VAL A 39 2.80 2.10 -6.68
N ALA A 40 2.98 2.68 -5.50
CA ALA A 40 1.89 2.83 -4.52
C ALA A 40 0.71 3.65 -5.09
N MET A 41 0.99 4.71 -5.85
CA MET A 41 -0.05 5.50 -6.52
C MET A 41 -0.80 4.70 -7.60
N VAL A 42 -0.08 3.90 -8.39
CA VAL A 42 -0.72 3.03 -9.38
C VAL A 42 -1.67 2.04 -8.70
N CYS A 43 -1.22 1.38 -7.62
CA CYS A 43 -2.08 0.47 -6.86
C CYS A 43 -3.32 1.17 -6.30
N ALA A 44 -3.17 2.40 -5.78
CA ALA A 44 -4.29 3.19 -5.27
C ALA A 44 -5.31 3.53 -6.37
N PHE A 45 -4.85 3.95 -7.55
CA PHE A 45 -5.73 4.24 -8.69
C PHE A 45 -6.40 2.99 -9.25
N VAL A 46 -5.70 1.86 -9.32
CA VAL A 46 -6.30 0.58 -9.73
C VAL A 46 -7.39 0.16 -8.74
N TYR A 47 -7.12 0.22 -7.44
CA TYR A 47 -8.13 -0.07 -6.42
C TYR A 47 -9.34 0.84 -6.56
N TRP A 48 -9.13 2.15 -6.77
CA TRP A 48 -10.22 3.10 -7.01
C TRP A 48 -11.01 2.74 -8.27
N GLN A 49 -10.34 2.43 -9.38
CA GLN A 49 -10.98 2.06 -10.64
C GLN A 49 -11.84 0.80 -10.50
N LEU A 50 -11.37 -0.19 -9.72
CA LEU A 50 -12.07 -1.45 -9.49
C LEU A 50 -13.24 -1.28 -8.51
N SER A 51 -13.03 -0.61 -7.37
CA SER A 51 -14.00 -0.54 -6.27
C SER A 51 -15.02 0.60 -6.36
N SER A 52 -14.68 1.69 -7.07
CA SER A 52 -15.54 2.89 -7.09
C SER A 52 -16.86 2.60 -7.83
N PRO A 53 -18.02 2.97 -7.25
CA PRO A 53 -19.32 2.87 -7.91
C PRO A 53 -19.40 3.66 -9.22
N ASP A 54 -18.65 4.76 -9.33
CA ASP A 54 -18.59 5.62 -10.52
C ASP A 54 -17.68 5.05 -11.63
N ALA A 55 -16.93 3.99 -11.33
CA ALA A 55 -16.03 3.32 -12.25
C ALA A 55 -16.58 1.93 -12.63
N TRP A 56 -16.03 0.85 -12.06
CA TRP A 56 -16.49 -0.51 -12.34
C TRP A 56 -17.32 -1.14 -11.22
N GLY A 57 -17.28 -0.58 -10.01
CA GLY A 57 -18.15 -0.99 -8.90
C GLY A 57 -18.00 -2.46 -8.48
N LEU A 58 -16.82 -3.06 -8.64
CA LEU A 58 -16.59 -4.42 -8.14
C LEU A 58 -16.70 -4.46 -6.62
N PRO A 59 -17.21 -5.55 -6.04
CA PRO A 59 -17.25 -5.73 -4.60
C PRO A 59 -15.82 -5.74 -4.05
N VAL A 60 -15.62 -5.10 -2.88
CA VAL A 60 -14.31 -4.86 -2.25
C VAL A 60 -13.37 -6.08 -2.22
N PRO A 61 -13.83 -7.32 -1.95
CA PRO A 61 -12.93 -8.49 -1.94
C PRO A 61 -12.31 -8.81 -3.30
N LEU A 62 -12.93 -8.40 -4.41
CA LEU A 62 -12.41 -8.59 -5.77
C LEU A 62 -11.53 -7.41 -6.22
N ALA A 63 -11.57 -6.29 -5.51
CA ALA A 63 -10.80 -5.09 -5.83
C ALA A 63 -9.48 -4.98 -5.05
N LEU A 64 -9.33 -5.74 -3.95
CA LEU A 64 -8.15 -5.81 -3.09
C LEU A 64 -7.12 -6.83 -3.60
#